data_AF-A0A660M1S6-F1
#
_entry.id   AF-A0A660M1S6-F1
#
_cell.length_a   1.000
_cell.length_b   1.000
_cell.length_c   1.000
_cell.angle_alpha   90.00
_cell.angle_beta   90.00
_cell.angle_gamma   90.00
#
_symmetry.space_group_name_H-M   'P 1'
#
loop_
_entity.id
_entity.type
_entity.pdbx_description
1 polymer ?
#
loop_
_entity_poly.entity_id
_entity_poly.type
_entity_poly.pdbx_seq_one_letter_code
_entity_poly.pdbx_strand_id
1 'polypeptide(L)'
;MRTIVGFRPSGRLHLGHYASVIKPAIEYGADILLARFHAPEATWQDLEDARETLEAFGLEKQIVTQHTDTLLFAKLLNVTPSHLLNAMPQYKAKEKTALMYVYPVLMALDIADYDRVIVGEDQRPHIEFAKDILPRVGLKCPEPIYTGAKIMDLRHPENKMSKSDPNSCLFLDDRNYERKIMKAVTDEAGRANLENIYGLLGGKDTQMDNKHLKQEIIQRYKRQVLVLQQTDRNRHRKIKTHQDHN
;
A
#
# COMPACT_ATOMS: atom_id res chain seq x y z
N MET A 1 11.83 15.41 -10.12
CA MET A 1 12.23 13.99 -10.01
C MET A 1 10.98 13.16 -9.88
N ARG A 2 10.72 12.26 -10.82
CA ARG A 2 9.56 11.37 -10.83
C ARG A 2 9.74 10.32 -9.73
N THR A 3 8.75 10.19 -8.87
CA THR A 3 8.75 9.26 -7.75
C THR A 3 7.55 8.34 -7.90
N ILE A 4 7.71 7.04 -7.66
CA ILE A 4 6.63 6.05 -7.79
C ILE A 4 6.42 5.28 -6.49
N VAL A 5 5.17 4.91 -6.21
CA VAL A 5 4.79 3.93 -5.19
C VAL A 5 3.86 2.88 -5.79
N GLY A 6 4.11 1.61 -5.46
CA GLY A 6 3.29 0.49 -5.91
C GLY A 6 2.04 0.29 -5.04
N PHE A 7 0.88 0.18 -5.67
CA PHE A 7 -0.38 -0.21 -5.03
C PHE A 7 -0.85 -1.54 -5.63
N ARG A 8 -0.78 -2.62 -4.85
CA ARG A 8 -1.41 -3.90 -5.20
C ARG A 8 -2.93 -3.89 -4.88
N PRO A 9 -3.83 -3.89 -5.88
CA PRO A 9 -5.27 -3.94 -5.62
C PRO A 9 -5.61 -5.30 -4.99
N SER A 10 -6.29 -5.30 -3.84
CA SER A 10 -6.54 -6.55 -3.12
C SER A 10 -7.71 -6.45 -2.15
N GLY A 11 -8.92 -6.14 -2.59
CA GLY A 11 -10.06 -6.00 -1.68
C GLY A 11 -9.95 -4.83 -0.71
N ARG A 12 -10.72 -4.92 0.37
CA ARG A 12 -11.02 -3.79 1.26
C ARG A 12 -9.80 -3.12 1.89
N LEU A 13 -9.72 -1.80 1.77
CA LEU A 13 -8.55 -1.02 2.15
C LEU A 13 -8.48 -0.77 3.66
N HIS A 14 -7.27 -0.90 4.20
CA HIS A 14 -6.98 -0.76 5.63
C HIS A 14 -5.83 0.20 5.90
N LEU A 15 -5.64 0.56 7.17
CA LEU A 15 -4.64 1.55 7.60
C LEU A 15 -3.22 1.24 7.11
N GLY A 16 -2.85 -0.04 6.98
CA GLY A 16 -1.60 -0.43 6.32
C GLY A 16 -1.42 0.13 4.88
N HIS A 17 -2.48 0.19 4.06
CA HIS A 17 -2.40 0.77 2.71
C HIS A 17 -2.29 2.30 2.77
N TYR A 18 -2.95 2.93 3.74
CA TYR A 18 -2.76 4.36 3.98
C TYR A 18 -1.30 4.67 4.34
N ALA A 19 -0.69 3.85 5.21
CA ALA A 19 0.69 3.98 5.63
C ALA A 19 1.70 3.77 4.50
N SER A 20 1.48 2.75 3.67
CA SER A 20 2.48 2.34 2.66
C SER A 20 2.31 3.02 1.31
N VAL A 21 1.13 3.54 0.98
CA VAL A 21 0.83 4.12 -0.33
C VAL A 21 0.31 5.55 -0.24
N ILE A 22 -0.83 5.75 0.43
CA ILE A 22 -1.57 7.02 0.37
C ILE A 22 -0.76 8.15 1.00
N LYS A 23 -0.29 7.95 2.24
CA LYS A 23 0.49 8.97 2.95
C LYS A 23 1.81 9.28 2.24
N PRO A 24 2.64 8.30 1.84
CA PRO A 24 3.85 8.60 1.07
C PRO A 24 3.57 9.28 -0.27
N ALA A 25 2.49 8.91 -0.98
CA ALA A 25 2.11 9.58 -2.22
C ALA A 25 1.83 11.07 -2.00
N ILE A 26 1.09 11.41 -0.93
CA ILE A 26 0.84 12.80 -0.53
C ILE A 26 2.16 13.52 -0.16
N GLU A 27 2.99 12.89 0.66
CA GLU A 27 4.21 13.53 1.20
C GLU A 27 5.29 13.78 0.14
N TYR A 28 5.41 12.88 -0.84
CA TYR A 28 6.45 12.94 -1.87
C TYR A 28 5.92 13.39 -3.24
N GLY A 29 4.61 13.57 -3.40
CA GLY A 29 3.97 13.82 -4.69
C GLY A 29 4.26 12.69 -5.68
N ALA A 30 4.09 11.44 -5.24
CA ALA A 30 4.50 10.26 -6.00
C ALA A 30 3.38 9.72 -6.90
N ASP A 31 3.73 9.29 -8.11
CA ASP A 31 2.85 8.53 -8.98
C ASP A 31 2.48 7.20 -8.28
N ILE A 32 1.21 6.81 -8.36
CA ILE A 32 0.65 5.61 -7.72
C ILE A 32 0.35 4.59 -8.80
N LEU A 33 1.18 3.55 -8.87
CA LEU A 33 1.01 2.47 -9.82
C LEU A 33 0.01 1.45 -9.30
N LEU A 34 -1.16 1.36 -9.95
CA LEU A 34 -2.09 0.25 -9.73
C LEU A 34 -1.52 -1.03 -10.37
N ALA A 35 -0.82 -1.81 -9.55
CA ALA A 35 -0.03 -2.97 -9.90
C ALA A 35 -0.90 -4.21 -10.23
N ARG A 36 -1.71 -4.12 -11.28
CA ARG A 36 -2.66 -5.15 -11.72
C ARG A 36 -1.99 -6.48 -12.09
N PHE A 37 -0.87 -6.45 -12.81
CA PHE A 37 -0.15 -7.68 -13.18
C PHE A 37 0.47 -8.40 -11.99
N HIS A 38 0.62 -7.69 -10.86
CA HIS A 38 1.06 -8.24 -9.58
C HIS A 38 -0.09 -8.81 -8.73
N ALA A 39 -1.34 -8.65 -9.18
CA ALA A 39 -2.55 -9.19 -8.56
C ALA A 39 -3.52 -9.70 -9.64
N PRO A 40 -3.17 -10.77 -10.39
CA PRO A 40 -4.03 -11.31 -11.45
C PRO A 40 -5.39 -11.80 -10.92
N GLU A 41 -5.49 -12.10 -9.64
CA GLU A 41 -6.72 -12.48 -8.94
C GLU A 41 -7.62 -11.29 -8.59
N ALA A 42 -7.11 -10.05 -8.69
CA ALA A 42 -7.88 -8.86 -8.38
C ALA A 42 -9.04 -8.69 -9.36
N THR A 43 -10.23 -8.44 -8.82
CA THR A 43 -11.43 -8.16 -9.57
C THR A 43 -11.46 -6.73 -10.09
N TRP A 44 -12.38 -6.44 -11.02
CA TRP A 44 -12.65 -5.06 -11.42
C TRP A 44 -13.13 -4.20 -10.26
N GLN A 45 -13.86 -4.77 -9.30
CA GLN A 45 -14.31 -4.06 -8.11
C GLN A 45 -13.12 -3.66 -7.23
N ASP A 46 -12.11 -4.53 -7.07
CA ASP A 46 -10.92 -4.22 -6.28
C ASP A 46 -10.13 -3.03 -6.84
N LEU A 47 -10.10 -2.91 -8.17
CA LEU A 47 -9.49 -1.78 -8.86
C LEU A 47 -10.30 -0.50 -8.67
N GLU A 48 -11.62 -0.58 -8.79
CA GLU A 48 -12.50 0.58 -8.63
C GLU A 48 -12.46 1.08 -7.17
N ASP A 49 -12.56 0.20 -6.18
CA ASP A 49 -12.45 0.56 -4.76
C ASP A 49 -11.12 1.25 -4.44
N ALA A 50 -10.02 0.76 -5.05
CA ALA A 50 -8.72 1.39 -4.93
C ALA A 50 -8.70 2.80 -5.53
N ARG A 51 -9.24 2.97 -6.75
CA ARG A 51 -9.34 4.29 -7.40
C ARG A 51 -10.19 5.23 -6.56
N GLU A 52 -11.41 4.85 -6.22
CA GLU A 52 -12.33 5.68 -5.43
C GLU A 52 -11.72 6.13 -4.11
N THR A 53 -11.01 5.23 -3.43
CA THR A 53 -10.29 5.57 -2.20
C THR A 53 -9.21 6.62 -2.49
N LEU A 54 -8.38 6.42 -3.51
CA LEU A 54 -7.34 7.37 -3.89
C LEU A 54 -7.92 8.74 -4.29
N GLU A 55 -9.01 8.76 -5.05
CA GLU A 55 -9.74 9.97 -5.45
C GLU A 55 -10.30 10.71 -4.22
N ALA A 56 -10.83 9.99 -3.22
CA ALA A 56 -11.28 10.62 -1.98
C ALA A 56 -10.14 11.33 -1.25
N PHE A 57 -8.91 10.82 -1.34
CA PHE A 57 -7.71 11.47 -0.82
C PHE A 57 -7.12 12.56 -1.75
N GLY A 58 -7.76 12.87 -2.88
CA GLY A 58 -7.30 13.88 -3.84
C GLY A 58 -6.09 13.43 -4.66
N LEU A 59 -5.95 12.12 -4.87
CA LEU A 59 -4.82 11.50 -5.56
C LEU A 59 -5.16 11.08 -7.00
N GLU A 60 -6.30 11.50 -7.55
CA GLU A 60 -6.81 11.07 -8.85
C GLU A 60 -5.81 11.30 -10.00
N LYS A 61 -5.05 12.40 -9.92
CA LYS A 61 -4.04 12.77 -10.92
C LYS A 61 -2.70 12.03 -10.77
N GLN A 62 -2.48 11.40 -9.63
CA GLN A 62 -1.27 10.63 -9.35
C GLN A 62 -1.42 9.16 -9.79
N ILE A 63 -2.64 8.69 -10.07
CA ILE A 63 -2.88 7.31 -10.48
C ILE A 63 -2.29 7.08 -11.88
N VAL A 64 -1.37 6.12 -11.99
CA VAL A 64 -0.80 5.69 -13.27
C VAL A 64 -1.18 4.25 -13.60
N THR A 65 -1.44 4.01 -14.88
CA THR A 65 -1.75 2.68 -15.40
C THR A 65 -0.48 1.85 -15.51
N GLN A 66 -0.56 0.58 -15.14
CA GLN A 66 0.53 -0.35 -15.37
C GLN A 66 0.65 -0.69 -16.87
N HIS A 67 1.82 -0.41 -17.43
CA HIS A 67 2.16 -0.69 -18.82
C HIS A 67 3.32 -1.68 -18.88
N THR A 68 3.28 -2.58 -19.86
CA THR A 68 4.38 -3.52 -20.11
C THR A 68 5.05 -3.17 -21.43
N ASP A 69 6.26 -2.61 -21.36
CA ASP A 69 7.17 -2.66 -22.51
C ASP A 69 7.66 -4.11 -22.67
N THR A 70 7.02 -4.84 -23.59
CA THR A 70 7.31 -6.26 -23.83
C THR A 70 8.75 -6.50 -24.25
N LEU A 71 9.36 -5.57 -25.01
CA LEU A 71 10.74 -5.72 -25.46
C LEU A 71 11.70 -5.53 -24.29
N LEU A 72 11.49 -4.49 -23.48
CA LEU A 72 12.29 -4.27 -22.27
C LEU A 72 12.11 -5.43 -21.28
N PHE A 73 10.89 -5.92 -21.09
CA PHE A 73 10.63 -7.08 -20.23
C PHE A 73 11.39 -8.33 -20.71
N ALA A 74 11.36 -8.62 -22.01
CA ALA A 74 12.12 -9.72 -22.59
C ALA A 74 13.65 -9.55 -22.43
N LYS A 75 14.17 -8.33 -22.60
CA LYS A 75 15.59 -8.01 -22.35
C LYS A 75 15.96 -8.25 -20.89
N LEU A 76 15.13 -7.78 -19.95
CA LEU A 76 15.35 -7.97 -18.51
C LEU A 76 15.34 -9.46 -18.14
N LEU A 77 14.38 -10.24 -18.67
CA LEU A 77 14.35 -11.69 -18.49
C LEU A 77 15.63 -12.35 -19.03
N ASN A 78 16.10 -11.96 -20.21
CA ASN A 78 17.29 -12.54 -20.84
C ASN A 78 18.58 -12.28 -20.04
N VAL A 79 18.71 -11.12 -19.38
CA VAL A 79 19.89 -10.78 -18.55
C VAL A 79 19.78 -11.26 -17.10
N THR A 80 18.62 -11.78 -16.70
CA THR A 80 18.34 -12.23 -15.33
C THR A 80 18.81 -13.67 -15.13
N PRO A 81 19.82 -13.91 -14.27
CA PRO A 81 20.22 -15.27 -13.93
C PRO A 81 19.16 -15.96 -13.07
N SER A 82 18.78 -17.18 -13.43
CA SER A 82 17.78 -17.98 -12.70
C SER A 82 18.08 -18.15 -11.21
N HIS A 83 19.36 -18.22 -10.82
CA HIS A 83 19.72 -18.37 -9.40
C HIS A 83 19.35 -17.15 -8.54
N LEU A 84 19.30 -15.94 -9.12
CA LEU A 84 18.83 -14.75 -8.40
C LEU A 84 17.32 -14.83 -8.12
N LEU A 85 16.55 -15.30 -9.10
CA LEU A 85 15.10 -15.52 -8.93
C LEU A 85 14.83 -16.63 -7.90
N ASN A 86 15.60 -17.72 -7.93
CA ASN A 86 15.51 -18.79 -6.93
C ASN A 86 15.81 -18.32 -5.51
N ALA A 87 16.60 -17.25 -5.35
CA ALA A 87 16.95 -16.71 -4.04
C ALA A 87 15.85 -15.82 -3.43
N MET A 88 14.89 -15.35 -4.24
CA MET A 88 13.88 -14.38 -3.82
C MET A 88 12.92 -14.94 -2.76
N PRO A 89 12.57 -14.15 -1.71
CA PRO A 89 11.71 -14.61 -0.62
C PRO A 89 10.34 -15.16 -1.08
N GLN A 90 9.74 -14.53 -2.08
CA GLN A 90 8.41 -14.85 -2.61
C GLN A 90 8.40 -16.24 -3.24
N TYR A 91 9.48 -16.61 -3.94
CA TYR A 91 9.60 -17.93 -4.57
C TYR A 91 9.95 -19.04 -3.58
N LYS A 92 10.43 -18.70 -2.38
CA LYS A 92 10.65 -19.64 -1.28
C LYS A 92 9.37 -19.98 -0.50
N ALA A 93 8.24 -19.34 -0.81
CA ALA A 93 6.95 -19.61 -0.18
C ALA A 93 6.31 -20.95 -0.64
N LYS A 94 5.17 -21.32 -0.04
CA LYS A 94 4.56 -22.67 -0.15
C LYS A 94 4.08 -23.05 -1.55
N GLU A 95 3.53 -22.12 -2.32
CA GLU A 95 3.09 -22.37 -3.70
C GLU A 95 3.98 -21.60 -4.68
N LYS A 96 4.50 -22.29 -5.70
CA LYS A 96 5.41 -21.73 -6.68
C LYS A 96 4.70 -21.62 -8.02
N THR A 97 4.42 -20.40 -8.46
CA THR A 97 3.89 -20.13 -9.81
C THR A 97 4.94 -19.45 -10.67
N ALA A 98 4.77 -19.53 -12.00
CA ALA A 98 5.64 -18.82 -12.94
C ALA A 98 5.60 -17.30 -12.69
N LEU A 99 4.44 -16.75 -12.34
CA LEU A 99 4.31 -15.33 -12.02
C LEU A 99 5.12 -14.96 -10.77
N MET A 100 5.04 -15.74 -9.69
CA MET A 100 5.86 -15.49 -8.49
C MET A 100 7.37 -15.57 -8.79
N TYR A 101 7.76 -16.38 -9.77
CA TYR A 101 9.14 -16.50 -10.19
C TYR A 101 9.63 -15.28 -10.98
N VAL A 102 8.81 -14.72 -11.89
CA VAL A 102 9.19 -13.56 -12.72
C VAL A 102 8.79 -12.21 -12.10
N TYR A 103 8.06 -12.21 -11.00
CA TYR A 103 7.61 -11.03 -10.25
C TYR A 103 8.71 -9.97 -10.02
N PRO A 104 9.94 -10.33 -9.59
CA PRO A 104 11.00 -9.35 -9.38
C PRO A 104 11.40 -8.61 -10.66
N VAL A 105 11.35 -9.29 -11.81
CA VAL A 105 11.66 -8.72 -13.12
C VAL A 105 10.56 -7.75 -13.55
N LEU A 106 9.31 -8.10 -13.30
CA LEU A 106 8.16 -7.23 -13.56
C LEU A 106 8.22 -5.97 -12.67
N MET A 107 8.58 -6.11 -11.40
CA MET A 107 8.76 -4.96 -10.51
C MET A 107 9.92 -4.05 -10.98
N ALA A 108 11.03 -4.62 -11.46
CA ALA A 108 12.12 -3.83 -12.02
C ALA A 108 11.68 -3.05 -13.28
N LEU A 109 10.84 -3.66 -14.13
CA LEU A 109 10.24 -2.99 -15.29
C LEU A 109 9.37 -1.80 -14.85
N ASP A 110 8.49 -2.00 -13.87
CA ASP A 110 7.54 -0.99 -13.41
C ASP A 110 8.21 0.30 -12.90
N ILE A 111 9.41 0.17 -12.33
CA ILE A 111 10.13 1.27 -11.70
C ILE A 111 11.23 1.87 -12.60
N ALA A 112 11.46 1.28 -13.77
CA ALA A 112 12.61 1.60 -14.64
C ALA A 112 12.64 3.06 -15.13
N ASP A 113 11.47 3.67 -15.32
CA ASP A 113 11.33 5.04 -15.85
C ASP A 113 11.24 6.12 -14.76
N TYR A 114 11.59 5.77 -13.51
CA TYR A 114 11.49 6.65 -12.35
C TYR A 114 12.86 7.01 -11.77
N ASP A 115 12.91 8.17 -11.12
CA ASP A 115 14.11 8.61 -10.40
C ASP A 115 14.17 8.00 -9.00
N ARG A 116 13.00 7.82 -8.37
CA ARG A 116 12.86 7.33 -6.99
C ARG A 116 11.69 6.36 -6.85
N VAL A 117 11.82 5.39 -5.96
CA VAL A 117 10.79 4.38 -5.67
C VAL A 117 10.52 4.30 -4.17
N ILE A 118 9.27 4.45 -3.77
CA ILE A 118 8.84 4.29 -2.38
C ILE A 118 8.42 2.85 -2.17
N VAL A 119 9.04 2.18 -1.21
CA VAL A 119 8.70 0.80 -0.84
C VAL A 119 8.79 0.58 0.67
N GLY A 120 8.14 -0.48 1.15
CA GLY A 120 8.36 -0.96 2.53
C GLY A 120 9.74 -1.62 2.66
N GLU A 121 10.27 -1.65 3.89
CA GLU A 121 11.52 -2.35 4.20
C GLU A 121 11.52 -3.84 3.80
N ASP A 122 10.36 -4.49 3.80
CA ASP A 122 10.19 -5.88 3.34
C ASP A 122 10.46 -6.09 1.84
N GLN A 123 10.45 -5.02 1.05
CA GLN A 123 10.70 -5.05 -0.40
C GLN A 123 12.16 -4.78 -0.76
N ARG A 124 13.04 -4.57 0.23
CA ARG A 124 14.48 -4.36 0.02
C ARG A 124 15.12 -5.41 -0.90
N PRO A 125 14.83 -6.73 -0.78
CA PRO A 125 15.38 -7.73 -1.70
C PRO A 125 15.05 -7.47 -3.18
N HIS A 126 13.85 -6.96 -3.48
CA HIS A 126 13.46 -6.64 -4.86
C HIS A 126 14.18 -5.41 -5.40
N ILE A 127 14.42 -4.41 -4.55
CA ILE A 127 15.19 -3.23 -4.94
C ILE A 127 16.64 -3.60 -5.22
N GLU A 128 17.27 -4.42 -4.37
CA GLU A 128 18.63 -4.91 -4.64
C GLU A 128 18.68 -5.76 -5.91
N PHE A 129 17.67 -6.61 -6.14
CA PHE A 129 17.53 -7.32 -7.42
C PHE A 129 17.42 -6.38 -8.62
N ALA A 130 16.62 -5.32 -8.54
CA ALA A 130 16.48 -4.33 -9.60
C ALA A 130 17.79 -3.56 -9.87
N LYS A 131 18.55 -3.24 -8.82
CA LYS A 131 19.91 -2.66 -8.92
C LYS A 131 20.88 -3.57 -9.67
N ASP A 132 20.72 -4.88 -9.55
CA ASP A 132 21.59 -5.85 -10.24
C ASP A 132 21.23 -6.03 -11.73
N ILE A 133 19.95 -5.94 -12.10
CA ILE A 133 19.49 -6.27 -13.46
C ILE A 133 19.26 -5.06 -14.38
N LEU A 134 18.81 -3.90 -13.87
CA LEU A 134 18.55 -2.72 -14.70
C LEU A 134 19.82 -2.21 -15.41
N PRO A 135 21.00 -2.13 -14.76
CA PRO A 135 22.22 -1.70 -15.43
C PRO A 135 22.66 -2.59 -16.59
N ARG A 136 22.29 -3.88 -16.56
CA ARG A 136 22.66 -4.85 -17.63
C ARG A 136 21.95 -4.56 -18.95
N VAL A 137 20.87 -3.79 -18.93
CA VAL A 137 20.14 -3.33 -20.12
C VAL A 137 20.34 -1.82 -20.38
N GLY A 138 21.29 -1.19 -19.69
CA GLY A 138 21.61 0.23 -19.85
C GLY A 138 20.68 1.18 -19.11
N LEU A 139 19.94 0.72 -18.10
CA LEU A 139 19.03 1.53 -17.30
C LEU A 139 19.58 1.76 -15.88
N LYS A 140 19.20 2.88 -15.25
CA LYS A 140 19.53 3.17 -13.86
C LYS A 140 18.39 2.65 -12.96
N CYS A 141 18.75 2.01 -11.85
CA CYS A 141 17.75 1.72 -10.81
C CYS A 141 17.36 3.00 -10.06
N PRO A 142 16.06 3.26 -9.83
CA PRO A 142 15.62 4.39 -9.01
C PRO A 142 16.17 4.32 -7.60
N GLU A 143 16.36 5.48 -6.99
CA GLU A 143 16.78 5.60 -5.59
C GLU A 143 15.62 5.20 -4.66
N PRO A 144 15.83 4.24 -3.74
CA PRO A 144 14.76 3.79 -2.87
C PRO A 144 14.51 4.76 -1.71
N ILE A 145 13.24 5.00 -1.42
CA ILE A 145 12.74 5.62 -0.20
C ILE A 145 12.05 4.52 0.61
N TYR A 146 12.74 4.02 1.64
CA TYR A 146 12.20 2.97 2.49
C TYR A 146 11.27 3.56 3.55
N THR A 147 10.06 3.01 3.63
CA THR A 147 9.08 3.34 4.67
C THR A 147 9.18 2.31 5.81
N GLY A 148 9.37 2.80 7.05
CA GLY A 148 9.57 1.96 8.23
C GLY A 148 8.28 1.60 8.98
N ALA A 149 7.17 2.28 8.74
CA ALA A 149 5.94 2.10 9.49
C ALA A 149 5.15 0.87 9.02
N LYS A 150 5.46 -0.30 9.58
CA LYS A 150 4.58 -1.48 9.48
C LYS A 150 3.43 -1.32 10.47
N ILE A 151 2.20 -1.30 9.96
CA ILE A 151 1.00 -1.32 10.80
C ILE A 151 0.66 -2.76 11.12
N MET A 152 0.73 -3.07 12.42
CA MET A 152 0.48 -4.41 12.93
C MET A 152 -1.00 -4.57 13.30
N ASP A 153 -1.43 -5.81 13.42
CA ASP A 153 -2.76 -6.18 13.83
C ASP A 153 -3.10 -5.63 15.24
N LEU A 154 -4.34 -5.17 15.45
CA LEU A 154 -4.71 -4.52 16.71
C LEU A 154 -4.80 -5.48 17.90
N ARG A 155 -4.92 -6.79 17.67
CA ARG A 155 -5.06 -7.81 18.72
C ARG A 155 -3.86 -8.75 18.79
N HIS A 156 -3.17 -8.91 17.66
CA HIS A 156 -2.06 -9.83 17.45
C HIS A 156 -0.86 -9.08 16.87
N PRO A 157 -0.20 -8.19 17.64
CA PRO A 157 0.81 -7.25 17.14
C PRO A 157 2.06 -7.92 16.56
N GLU A 158 2.24 -9.23 16.74
CA GLU A 158 3.23 -10.06 16.04
C GLU A 158 2.94 -10.23 14.55
N ASN A 159 1.68 -10.05 14.14
CA ASN A 159 1.22 -10.21 12.77
C ASN A 159 1.02 -8.84 12.10
N LYS A 160 1.43 -8.74 10.83
CA LYS A 160 1.09 -7.59 9.99
C LYS A 160 -0.43 -7.49 9.88
N MET A 161 -0.97 -6.28 9.91
CA MET A 161 -2.40 -6.06 9.69
C MET A 161 -2.83 -6.72 8.36
N SER A 162 -3.83 -7.58 8.45
CA SER A 162 -4.31 -8.42 7.35
C SER A 162 -5.83 -8.35 7.26
N LYS A 163 -6.36 -8.61 6.06
CA LYS A 163 -7.81 -8.68 5.80
C LYS A 163 -8.45 -9.93 6.40
N SER A 164 -7.65 -10.93 6.81
CA SER A 164 -8.11 -12.23 7.30
C SER A 164 -8.82 -12.18 8.64
N ASP A 165 -8.50 -11.23 9.53
CA ASP A 165 -9.28 -10.96 10.75
C ASP A 165 -9.87 -9.55 10.70
N PRO A 166 -11.16 -9.42 10.28
CA PRO A 166 -11.80 -8.12 10.21
C PRO A 166 -11.94 -7.41 11.55
N ASN A 167 -11.88 -8.11 12.69
CA ASN A 167 -12.10 -7.51 14.00
C ASN A 167 -10.86 -6.84 14.59
N SER A 168 -9.69 -7.22 14.09
CA SER A 168 -8.39 -6.70 14.49
C SER A 168 -7.73 -5.85 13.40
N CYS A 169 -8.25 -5.93 12.17
CA CYS A 169 -7.92 -5.03 11.07
C CYS A 169 -8.73 -3.73 11.14
N LEU A 170 -8.05 -2.60 10.87
CA LEU A 170 -8.65 -1.28 10.84
C LEU A 170 -8.83 -0.83 9.38
N PHE A 171 -10.04 -1.00 8.85
CA PHE A 171 -10.37 -0.60 7.48
C PHE A 171 -10.69 0.88 7.37
N LEU A 172 -10.31 1.51 6.26
CA LEU A 172 -10.43 2.96 6.07
C LEU A 172 -11.90 3.44 6.08
N ASP A 173 -12.82 2.56 5.69
CA ASP A 173 -14.27 2.76 5.66
C ASP A 173 -14.99 2.19 6.92
N ASP A 174 -14.26 1.74 7.94
CA ASP A 174 -14.88 1.18 9.15
C ASP A 174 -15.80 2.20 9.83
N ARG A 175 -17.01 1.75 10.19
CA ARG A 175 -17.95 2.51 11.03
C ARG A 175 -17.75 2.26 12.53
N ASN A 176 -17.14 1.15 12.88
CA ASN A 176 -16.91 0.70 14.26
C ASN A 176 -15.44 0.85 14.71
N TYR A 177 -14.67 1.71 14.04
CA TYR A 177 -13.24 1.93 14.30
C TYR A 177 -12.95 2.26 15.77
N GLU A 178 -13.81 3.06 16.41
CA GLU A 178 -13.70 3.41 17.84
C GLU A 178 -13.63 2.17 18.73
N ARG A 179 -14.56 1.22 18.51
CA ARG A 179 -14.63 -0.02 19.26
C ARG A 179 -13.40 -0.90 19.01
N LYS A 180 -12.90 -0.95 17.77
CA LYS A 180 -11.69 -1.72 17.42
C LYS A 180 -10.45 -1.17 18.11
N ILE A 181 -10.24 0.15 18.02
CA ILE A 181 -9.10 0.83 18.65
C ILE A 181 -9.15 0.69 20.18
N MET A 182 -10.33 0.85 20.79
CA MET A 182 -10.48 0.68 22.24
C MET A 182 -10.14 -0.74 22.70
N LYS A 183 -10.44 -1.76 21.89
CA LYS A 183 -10.13 -3.17 22.14
C LYS A 183 -8.71 -3.60 21.78
N ALA A 184 -7.89 -2.72 21.19
CA ALA A 184 -6.53 -3.08 20.83
C ALA A 184 -5.71 -3.52 22.05
N VAL A 185 -4.84 -4.51 21.88
CA VAL A 185 -3.95 -4.96 22.97
C VAL A 185 -2.92 -3.88 23.30
N THR A 186 -2.47 -3.86 24.56
CA THR A 186 -1.57 -2.83 25.09
C THR A 186 -0.45 -3.44 25.94
N ASP A 187 -0.09 -4.69 25.64
CA ASP A 187 1.22 -5.20 26.00
C ASP A 187 2.31 -4.40 25.29
N GLU A 188 3.58 -4.71 25.53
CA GLU A 188 4.71 -3.93 24.98
C GLU A 188 4.62 -3.77 23.45
N ALA A 189 4.36 -4.87 22.73
CA ALA A 189 4.23 -4.88 21.28
C ALA A 189 2.96 -4.13 20.80
N GLY A 190 1.82 -4.35 21.46
CA GLY A 190 0.57 -3.67 21.14
C GLY A 190 0.64 -2.17 21.38
N ARG A 191 1.30 -1.75 22.47
CA ARG A 191 1.55 -0.34 22.77
C ARG A 191 2.43 0.31 21.70
N ALA A 192 3.54 -0.33 21.33
CA ALA A 192 4.40 0.17 20.26
C ALA A 192 3.65 0.29 18.92
N ASN A 193 2.76 -0.66 18.60
CA ASN A 193 1.90 -0.57 17.42
C ASN A 193 0.95 0.63 17.48
N LEU A 194 0.31 0.88 18.64
CA LEU A 194 -0.56 2.05 18.82
C LEU A 194 0.21 3.37 18.70
N GLU A 195 1.43 3.46 19.23
CA GLU A 195 2.28 4.63 19.07
C GLU A 195 2.67 4.87 17.60
N ASN A 196 2.97 3.79 16.87
CA ASN A 196 3.22 3.86 15.43
C ASN A 196 1.98 4.35 14.66
N ILE A 197 0.78 3.82 14.97
CA ILE A 197 -0.49 4.29 14.40
C ILE A 197 -0.71 5.77 14.74
N TYR A 198 -0.45 6.18 15.98
CA TYR A 198 -0.59 7.57 16.40
C TYR A 198 0.35 8.51 15.63
N GLY A 199 1.63 8.15 15.51
CA GLY A 199 2.62 8.88 14.71
C GLY A 199 2.26 8.95 13.23
N LEU A 200 1.77 7.83 12.66
CA LEU A 200 1.25 7.78 11.30
C LEU A 200 0.14 8.82 11.06
N LEU A 201 -0.75 8.99 12.04
CA LEU A 201 -1.86 9.95 12.01
C LEU A 201 -1.46 11.37 12.45
N GLY A 202 -0.15 11.66 12.49
CA GLY A 202 0.41 12.99 12.79
C GLY A 202 0.47 13.33 14.28
N GLY A 203 0.44 12.32 15.15
CA GLY A 203 0.77 12.44 16.56
C GLY A 203 2.26 12.65 16.78
N LYS A 204 2.65 13.34 17.86
CA LYS A 204 4.06 13.66 18.16
C LYS A 204 4.49 13.24 19.57
N ASP A 205 3.60 13.43 20.54
CA ASP A 205 3.87 13.08 21.93
C ASP A 205 3.22 11.75 22.28
N THR A 206 4.01 10.74 22.66
CA THR A 206 3.52 9.43 23.08
C THR A 206 3.50 9.27 24.59
N GLN A 207 3.93 10.26 25.38
CA GLN A 207 3.92 10.20 26.84
C GLN A 207 2.51 10.39 27.40
N MET A 208 1.67 9.39 27.18
CA MET A 208 0.32 9.33 27.70
C MET A 208 -0.07 7.90 27.99
N ASP A 209 -1.01 7.72 28.93
CA ASP A 209 -1.53 6.40 29.22
C ASP A 209 -2.26 5.78 28.02
N ASN A 210 -2.54 4.48 28.12
CA ASN A 210 -3.13 3.70 27.04
C ASN A 210 -4.54 4.17 26.65
N LYS A 211 -5.31 4.70 27.60
CA LYS A 211 -6.67 5.16 27.35
C LYS A 211 -6.64 6.46 26.54
N HIS A 212 -5.81 7.41 26.94
CA HIS A 212 -5.64 8.68 26.23
C HIS A 212 -5.04 8.46 24.84
N LEU A 213 -4.04 7.57 24.68
CA LEU A 213 -3.48 7.24 23.36
C LEU A 213 -4.55 6.72 22.40
N LYS A 214 -5.38 5.78 22.87
CA LYS A 214 -6.48 5.24 22.06
C LYS A 214 -7.50 6.31 21.67
N GLN A 215 -7.84 7.21 22.59
CA GLN A 215 -8.76 8.32 22.31
C GLN A 215 -8.19 9.30 21.28
N GLU A 216 -6.92 9.65 21.40
CA GLU A 216 -6.22 10.49 20.43
C GLU A 216 -6.17 9.85 19.03
N ILE A 217 -5.86 8.55 18.96
CA ILE A 217 -5.91 7.79 17.70
C ILE A 217 -7.31 7.86 17.10
N ILE A 218 -8.37 7.65 17.89
CA ILE A 218 -9.76 7.71 17.44
C ILE A 218 -10.08 9.08 16.81
N GLN A 219 -9.74 10.18 17.50
CA GLN A 219 -10.02 11.52 16.99
C GLN A 219 -9.30 11.80 15.67
N ARG A 220 -8.07 11.33 15.55
CA ARG A 220 -7.25 11.53 14.35
C ARG A 220 -7.69 10.62 13.20
N TYR A 221 -8.04 9.38 13.50
CA TYR A 221 -8.54 8.42 12.52
C TYR A 221 -9.89 8.86 11.93
N LYS A 222 -10.76 9.45 12.75
CA LYS A 222 -12.04 10.03 12.30
C LYS A 222 -11.86 10.99 11.12
N ARG A 223 -10.78 11.77 11.06
CA ARG A 223 -10.51 12.66 9.91
C ARG A 223 -10.35 11.87 8.60
N GLN A 224 -9.67 10.73 8.63
CA GLN A 224 -9.49 9.87 7.46
C GLN A 224 -10.80 9.21 7.02
N VAL A 225 -11.60 8.74 7.98
CA VAL A 225 -12.92 8.16 7.70
C VAL A 225 -13.88 9.20 7.12
N LEU A 226 -13.84 10.44 7.62
CA LEU A 226 -14.69 11.52 7.12
C LEU A 226 -14.38 11.90 5.68
N VAL A 227 -13.12 11.83 5.26
CA VAL A 227 -12.71 12.04 3.86
C VAL A 227 -13.46 11.07 2.95
N LEU A 228 -13.48 9.78 3.29
CA LEU A 228 -14.18 8.77 2.48
C LEU A 228 -15.71 8.93 2.51
N GLN A 229 -16.28 9.25 3.67
CA GLN A 229 -17.73 9.42 3.81
C GLN A 229 -18.29 10.66 3.07
N GLN A 230 -17.49 11.71 2.91
CA GLN A 230 -17.90 12.91 2.15
C GLN A 230 -17.96 12.61 0.65
N THR A 231 -17.02 11.83 0.14
CA THR A 231 -17.00 11.36 -1.25
C THR A 231 -18.21 10.48 -1.57
N ASP A 232 -18.56 9.55 -0.68
CA ASP A 232 -19.77 8.72 -0.81
C ASP A 232 -21.07 9.54 -0.89
N ARG A 233 -21.21 10.58 -0.06
CA ARG A 233 -22.41 11.45 -0.06
C ARG A 233 -22.52 12.27 -1.34
N ASN A 234 -21.40 12.77 -1.87
CA ASN A 234 -21.37 13.51 -3.13
C ASN A 234 -21.74 12.60 -4.32
N ARG A 235 -21.38 11.32 -4.25
CA ARG A 235 -21.74 10.30 -5.24
C ARG A 235 -23.23 9.97 -5.26
N HIS A 236 -23.83 9.74 -4.08
CA HIS A 236 -25.28 9.50 -3.97
C HIS A 236 -26.12 10.70 -4.44
N ARG A 237 -25.60 11.93 -4.31
CA ARG A 237 -26.24 13.12 -4.87
C ARG A 237 -26.15 13.18 -6.39
N LYS A 238 -24.99 12.88 -7.00
CA LYS A 238 -24.80 12.86 -8.46
C LYS A 238 -25.62 11.76 -9.16
N ILE A 239 -25.77 10.58 -8.55
CA ILE A 239 -26.56 9.48 -9.10
C ILE A 239 -28.06 9.81 -9.08
N LYS A 240 -28.57 10.44 -8.02
CA LYS A 240 -29.95 10.90 -7.95
C LYS A 240 -30.27 11.97 -8.99
N THR A 241 -29.38 12.95 -9.19
CA THR A 241 -29.58 13.98 -10.23
C THR A 241 -29.58 13.43 -11.67
N HIS A 242 -28.96 12.28 -11.92
CA HIS A 242 -29.01 11.62 -13.24
C HIS A 242 -30.25 10.73 -13.44
N GLN A 243 -30.91 10.28 -12.37
CA GLN A 243 -32.17 9.53 -12.47
C GLN A 243 -33.39 10.44 -12.56
N ASP A 244 -33.29 11.69 -12.10
CA ASP A 244 -34.38 12.69 -12.20
C ASP A 244 -34.40 13.44 -13.56
N HIS A 245 -33.54 13.06 -14.52
CA HIS A 245 -33.43 13.67 -15.86
C HIS A 245 -33.61 12.66 -17.02
N ASN A 246 -34.16 11.48 -16.74
CA ASN A 246 -34.63 10.52 -17.75
C ASN A 246 -36.12 10.24 -17.60
#